data_AF-A0A1V2PHH1-F1
#
_entry.id   AF-A0A1V2PHH1-F1
#
_cell.length_a   1.000
_cell.length_b   1.000
_cell.length_c   1.000
_cell.angle_alpha   90.00
_cell.angle_beta   90.00
_cell.angle_gamma   90.00
#
_symmetry.space_group_name_H-M   'P 1'
#
loop_
_entity.id
_entity.type
_entity.pdbx_description
1 polymer ?
#
loop_
_entity_poly.entity_id
_entity_poly.type
_entity_poly.pdbx_seq_one_letter_code
_entity_poly.pdbx_strand_id
1 'polypeptide(L)'
;MRISSQDVPSWVAGTAAGVMYAVLFALGTHYLGDVGWTAALIMGGVGAPFFGIAMGFLSRQMKQLMAPTAGGDELTRKQREIAFRATQRGPIPQDPAVRAAAAEYAQRHLDQAEKRWSRIVIAFGAFFMLLSFVVGVFDDDRPWWRALLPLCGAAVFSYLLFFRPRRLRRRITALTAEQPENESTS
;
A
#
# COMPACT_ATOMS: atom_id res chain seq x y z
N MET A 1 -21.15 -16.18 -16.09
CA MET A 1 -20.75 -14.75 -16.09
C MET A 1 -19.62 -14.58 -15.08
N ARG A 2 -18.36 -14.42 -15.50
CA ARG A 2 -17.23 -14.20 -14.57
C ARG A 2 -17.14 -12.70 -14.33
N ILE A 3 -17.49 -12.25 -13.12
CA ILE A 3 -17.21 -10.87 -12.71
C ILE A 3 -15.70 -10.74 -12.64
N SER A 4 -15.12 -9.91 -13.50
CA SER A 4 -13.70 -9.60 -13.45
C SER A 4 -13.44 -8.75 -12.22
N SER A 5 -12.40 -9.08 -11.45
CA SER A 5 -11.99 -8.29 -10.29
C SER A 5 -11.61 -6.84 -10.63
N GLN A 6 -11.39 -6.55 -11.92
CA GLN A 6 -11.14 -5.21 -12.42
C GLN A 6 -12.40 -4.33 -12.38
N ASP A 7 -13.60 -4.92 -12.49
CA ASP A 7 -14.87 -4.18 -12.58
C ASP A 7 -15.41 -3.75 -11.22
N VAL A 8 -14.93 -4.36 -10.13
CA VAL A 8 -15.40 -4.04 -8.78
C VAL A 8 -14.99 -2.61 -8.41
N PRO A 9 -15.94 -1.71 -8.11
CA PRO A 9 -15.62 -0.35 -7.68
C PRO A 9 -14.73 -0.36 -6.43
N SER A 10 -13.72 0.52 -6.38
CA SER A 10 -12.76 0.54 -5.27
C SER A 10 -13.42 0.79 -3.90
N TRP A 11 -14.57 1.46 -3.87
CA TRP A 11 -15.34 1.66 -2.64
C TRP A 11 -15.92 0.35 -2.12
N VAL A 12 -16.39 -0.57 -2.98
CA VAL A 12 -16.91 -1.88 -2.56
C VAL A 12 -15.80 -2.71 -1.93
N ALA A 13 -14.62 -2.74 -2.54
CA ALA A 13 -13.46 -3.41 -1.99
C ALA A 13 -13.04 -2.82 -0.63
N GLY A 14 -13.10 -1.49 -0.51
CA GLY A 14 -12.85 -0.79 0.75
C GLY A 14 -13.86 -1.13 1.83
N THR A 15 -15.16 -1.06 1.54
CA THR A 15 -16.23 -1.41 2.48
C THR A 15 -16.12 -2.86 2.94
N ALA A 16 -15.93 -3.80 2.01
CA ALA A 16 -15.77 -5.22 2.36
C ALA A 16 -14.56 -5.45 3.27
N ALA A 17 -13.42 -4.80 2.98
CA ALA A 17 -12.24 -4.87 3.82
C ALA A 17 -12.47 -4.25 5.21
N GLY A 18 -13.18 -3.13 5.30
CA GLY A 18 -13.54 -2.47 6.56
C GLY A 18 -14.46 -3.33 7.43
N VAL A 19 -15.49 -3.94 6.85
CA VAL A 19 -16.39 -4.87 7.56
C VAL A 19 -15.63 -6.08 8.08
N MET A 20 -14.81 -6.71 7.23
CA MET A 20 -13.97 -7.83 7.63
C MET A 20 -13.02 -7.44 8.77
N TYR A 21 -12.42 -6.25 8.71
CA TYR A 21 -11.59 -5.72 9.79
C TYR A 21 -12.38 -5.55 11.09
N ALA A 22 -13.57 -4.91 11.08
CA ALA A 22 -14.38 -4.75 12.28
C ALA A 22 -14.68 -6.08 12.97
N VAL A 23 -15.07 -7.09 12.18
CA VAL A 23 -15.41 -8.42 12.69
C VAL A 23 -14.19 -9.10 13.30
N LEU A 24 -13.08 -9.17 12.56
CA LEU A 24 -11.85 -9.81 13.03
C LEU A 24 -11.26 -9.10 14.25
N PHE A 25 -11.30 -7.77 14.26
CA PHE A 25 -10.82 -6.98 15.38
C PHE A 25 -11.66 -7.18 16.62
N ALA A 26 -12.99 -7.12 16.50
CA ALA A 26 -13.90 -7.34 17.63
C ALA A 26 -13.78 -8.76 18.20
N LEU A 27 -13.67 -9.78 17.34
CA LEU A 27 -13.41 -11.15 17.78
C LEU A 27 -12.05 -11.24 18.49
N GLY A 28 -11.01 -10.66 17.91
CA GLY A 28 -9.66 -10.68 18.48
C GLY A 28 -9.63 -10.02 19.86
N THR A 29 -10.17 -8.82 20.02
CA THR A 29 -10.15 -8.12 21.31
C THR A 29 -11.03 -8.77 22.35
N HIS A 30 -12.17 -9.34 21.96
CA HIS A 30 -13.02 -10.09 22.89
C HIS A 30 -12.32 -11.36 23.41
N TYR A 31 -11.82 -12.21 22.51
CA TYR A 31 -11.27 -13.51 22.89
C TYR A 31 -9.83 -13.47 23.42
N LEU A 32 -9.00 -12.51 22.99
CA LEU A 32 -7.59 -12.39 23.42
C LEU A 32 -7.39 -11.34 24.51
N GLY A 33 -8.25 -10.32 24.56
CA GLY A 33 -8.13 -9.18 25.46
C GLY A 33 -9.10 -9.18 26.63
N ASP A 34 -10.04 -10.15 26.67
CA ASP A 34 -11.12 -10.24 27.67
C ASP A 34 -12.00 -8.98 27.70
N VAL A 35 -12.09 -8.28 26.56
CA VAL A 35 -12.87 -7.05 26.41
C VAL A 35 -14.34 -7.41 26.19
N GLY A 36 -15.25 -6.73 26.88
CA GLY A 36 -16.69 -6.94 26.68
C GLY A 36 -17.14 -6.69 25.23
N TRP A 37 -18.14 -7.45 24.76
CA TRP A 37 -18.64 -7.38 23.38
C TRP A 37 -18.96 -5.97 22.90
N THR A 38 -19.56 -5.15 23.76
CA THR A 38 -19.91 -3.75 23.44
C THR A 38 -18.66 -2.93 23.10
N ALA A 39 -17.62 -3.00 23.94
CA ALA A 39 -16.37 -2.28 23.70
C ALA A 39 -15.63 -2.82 22.48
N ALA A 40 -15.60 -4.15 22.29
CA ALA A 40 -15.00 -4.78 21.11
C ALA A 40 -15.66 -4.33 19.79
N LEU A 41 -17.00 -4.26 19.77
CA LEU A 41 -17.77 -3.78 18.62
C LEU A 41 -17.54 -2.29 18.35
N ILE A 42 -17.48 -1.46 19.40
CA ILE A 42 -17.18 -0.02 19.25
C ILE A 42 -15.77 0.16 18.66
N MET A 43 -14.76 -0.52 19.18
CA MET A 43 -13.39 -0.39 18.67
C MET A 43 -13.27 -0.87 17.22
N GLY A 44 -13.84 -2.03 16.89
CA GLY A 44 -13.87 -2.54 15.52
C GLY A 44 -14.63 -1.62 14.57
N GLY A 45 -15.78 -1.12 15.01
CA GLY A 45 -16.63 -0.20 14.25
C GLY A 45 -15.96 1.14 13.98
N VAL A 46 -15.24 1.71 14.95
CA VAL A 46 -14.49 2.95 14.78
C VAL A 46 -13.33 2.77 13.79
N GLY A 47 -12.65 1.61 13.80
CA GLY A 47 -11.53 1.37 12.89
C GLY A 47 -11.89 0.94 11.47
N ALA A 48 -13.06 0.35 11.27
CA ALA A 48 -13.50 -0.13 9.97
C ALA A 48 -13.52 0.94 8.85
N PRO A 49 -14.02 2.18 9.07
CA PRO A 49 -13.99 3.23 8.05
C PRO A 49 -12.55 3.57 7.62
N PHE A 50 -11.62 3.69 8.57
CA PHE A 50 -10.23 4.02 8.27
C PHE A 50 -9.55 2.89 7.49
N PHE A 51 -9.73 1.64 7.94
CA PHE A 51 -9.18 0.48 7.25
C PHE A 51 -9.80 0.31 5.85
N GLY A 52 -11.11 0.54 5.71
CA GLY A 52 -11.81 0.45 4.44
C GLY A 52 -11.37 1.53 3.45
N ILE A 53 -11.22 2.78 3.89
CA ILE A 53 -10.68 3.87 3.06
C ILE A 53 -9.25 3.54 2.63
N ALA A 54 -8.42 3.09 3.55
CA ALA A 54 -7.04 2.70 3.27
C ALA A 54 -6.95 1.60 2.21
N MET A 55 -7.71 0.52 2.38
CA MET A 55 -7.71 -0.60 1.42
C MET A 55 -8.35 -0.24 0.09
N GLY A 56 -9.42 0.58 0.08
CA GLY A 56 -10.01 1.09 -1.14
C GLY A 56 -9.04 1.95 -1.94
N PHE A 57 -8.27 2.81 -1.25
CA PHE A 57 -7.22 3.60 -1.86
C PHE A 57 -6.08 2.71 -2.40
N LEU A 58 -5.61 1.74 -1.61
CA LEU A 58 -4.55 0.81 -2.03
C LEU A 58 -4.98 -0.01 -3.26
N SER A 59 -6.22 -0.48 -3.27
CA SER A 59 -6.82 -1.18 -4.42
C SER A 59 -6.88 -0.29 -5.65
N ARG A 60 -7.32 0.98 -5.50
CA ARG A 60 -7.30 1.96 -6.60
C ARG A 60 -5.88 2.21 -7.10
N GLN A 61 -4.91 2.28 -6.20
CA GLN A 61 -3.51 2.45 -6.58
C GLN A 61 -3.02 1.24 -7.37
N MET A 62 -3.24 0.01 -6.90
CA MET A 62 -2.86 -1.20 -7.64
C MET A 62 -3.52 -1.27 -9.03
N LYS A 63 -4.80 -0.88 -9.14
CA LYS A 63 -5.49 -0.78 -10.44
C LYS A 63 -4.85 0.26 -11.36
N GLN A 64 -4.50 1.44 -10.84
CA GLN A 64 -3.83 2.48 -11.62
C GLN A 64 -2.42 2.07 -12.07
N LEU A 65 -1.74 1.24 -11.29
CA LEU A 65 -0.42 0.73 -11.62
C LEU A 65 -0.43 -0.37 -12.67
N MET A 66 -1.56 -1.08 -12.80
CA MET A 66 -1.78 -2.10 -13.83
C MET A 66 -2.46 -1.53 -15.09
N ALA A 67 -2.87 -0.26 -15.06
CA ALA A 67 -3.47 0.39 -16.22
C ALA A 67 -2.41 0.55 -17.33
N PRO A 68 -2.80 0.40 -18.62
CA PRO A 68 -1.89 0.61 -19.73
C PRO A 68 -1.26 2.00 -19.69
N THR A 69 0.05 2.08 -19.93
CA THR A 69 0.78 3.34 -20.08
C THR A 69 0.94 3.69 -21.55
N ALA A 70 1.22 4.95 -21.86
CA ALA A 70 1.31 5.44 -23.23
C ALA A 70 2.41 4.74 -24.05
N GLY A 71 3.53 4.34 -23.42
CA GLY A 71 4.54 3.47 -24.04
C GLY A 71 4.29 1.97 -23.85
N GLY A 72 3.24 1.61 -23.11
CA GLY A 72 2.86 0.25 -22.69
C GLY A 72 1.81 -0.44 -23.57
N ASP A 73 1.18 0.30 -24.48
CA ASP A 73 0.04 -0.19 -25.27
C ASP A 73 0.45 -1.20 -26.35
N GLU A 74 1.66 -1.08 -26.89
CA GLU A 74 2.23 -2.04 -27.84
C GLU A 74 2.75 -3.31 -27.15
N LEU A 75 2.89 -3.30 -25.82
CA LEU A 75 3.41 -4.44 -25.06
C LEU A 75 2.31 -5.48 -24.78
N THR A 76 2.62 -6.74 -25.06
CA THR A 76 1.78 -7.87 -24.68
C THR A 76 1.58 -7.91 -23.16
N ARG A 77 0.49 -8.54 -22.69
CA ARG A 77 0.21 -8.68 -21.25
C ARG A 77 1.39 -9.28 -20.47
N LYS A 78 2.07 -10.26 -21.06
CA LYS A 78 3.23 -10.93 -20.45
C LYS A 78 4.43 -9.97 -20.31
N GLN A 79 4.68 -9.13 -21.31
CA GLN A 79 5.73 -8.12 -21.24
C GLN A 79 5.41 -7.02 -20.20
N ARG A 80 4.15 -6.62 -20.07
CA ARG A 80 3.70 -5.71 -19.00
C ARG A 80 3.94 -6.29 -17.61
N GLU A 81 3.63 -7.57 -17.40
CA GLU A 81 3.92 -8.25 -16.13
C GLU A 81 5.42 -8.32 -15.83
N ILE A 82 6.26 -8.54 -16.85
CA ILE A 82 7.73 -8.53 -16.71
C ILE A 82 8.23 -7.12 -16.37
N ALA A 83 7.76 -6.09 -17.08
CA ALA A 83 8.09 -4.69 -16.80
C ALA A 83 7.69 -4.31 -15.36
N PHE A 84 6.46 -4.65 -14.95
CA PHE A 84 5.99 -4.41 -13.59
C PHE A 84 6.84 -5.15 -12.55
N ARG A 85 7.18 -6.43 -12.79
CA ARG A 85 8.03 -7.22 -11.88
C ARG A 85 9.44 -6.63 -11.77
N ALA A 86 9.99 -6.11 -12.87
CA ALA A 86 11.29 -5.44 -12.90
C ALA A 86 11.32 -4.17 -12.02
N THR A 87 10.20 -3.45 -11.88
CA THR A 87 10.13 -2.28 -10.98
C THR A 87 10.25 -2.63 -9.49
N GLN A 88 9.85 -3.83 -9.07
CA GLN A 88 9.85 -4.21 -7.65
C GLN A 88 11.18 -4.85 -7.19
N ARG A 89 11.46 -6.05 -7.70
CA ARG A 89 12.65 -6.87 -7.39
C ARG A 89 13.08 -7.79 -8.54
N GLY A 90 12.41 -7.75 -9.69
CA GLY A 90 12.74 -8.61 -10.83
C GLY A 90 14.11 -8.31 -11.46
N PRO A 91 14.65 -9.27 -12.24
CA PRO A 91 15.84 -9.05 -13.07
C PRO A 91 15.60 -7.93 -14.08
N ILE A 92 16.68 -7.27 -14.51
CA ILE A 92 16.62 -6.19 -15.50
C ILE A 92 16.28 -6.81 -16.87
N PRO A 93 15.19 -6.37 -17.54
CA PRO A 93 14.82 -6.89 -18.86
C PRO A 93 15.87 -6.52 -19.91
N GLN A 94 16.24 -7.48 -20.76
CA GLN A 94 17.17 -7.24 -21.88
C GLN A 94 16.51 -6.43 -23.01
N ASP A 95 15.21 -6.65 -23.25
CA ASP A 95 14.43 -5.94 -24.27
C ASP A 95 14.35 -4.43 -23.94
N PRO A 96 14.86 -3.54 -24.83
CA PRO A 96 14.84 -2.10 -24.63
C PRO A 96 13.43 -1.53 -24.42
N ALA A 97 12.42 -2.05 -25.13
CA ALA A 97 11.05 -1.57 -25.03
C ALA A 97 10.44 -1.91 -23.65
N VAL A 98 10.69 -3.13 -23.16
CA VAL A 98 10.25 -3.56 -21.81
C VAL A 98 10.98 -2.77 -20.72
N ARG A 99 12.25 -2.43 -20.95
CA ARG A 99 13.07 -1.64 -20.02
C ARG A 99 12.61 -0.19 -19.92
N ALA A 100 12.32 0.44 -21.06
CA ALA A 100 11.75 1.79 -21.12
C ALA A 100 10.39 1.85 -20.43
N ALA A 101 9.51 0.88 -20.68
CA ALA A 101 8.23 0.77 -19.98
C ALA A 101 8.42 0.59 -18.47
N ALA A 102 9.36 -0.26 -18.03
CA ALA A 102 9.66 -0.45 -16.61
C ALA A 102 10.16 0.84 -15.93
N ALA A 103 10.98 1.64 -16.62
CA ALA A 103 11.42 2.94 -16.13
C ALA A 103 10.24 3.94 -16.00
N GLU A 104 9.34 3.98 -16.99
CA GLU A 104 8.14 4.82 -16.95
C GLU A 104 7.21 4.43 -15.79
N TYR A 105 6.98 3.13 -15.58
CA TYR A 105 6.22 2.62 -14.43
C TYR A 105 6.88 3.03 -13.10
N ALA A 106 8.21 2.91 -12.99
CA ALA A 106 8.95 3.27 -11.78
C ALA A 106 8.86 4.77 -11.47
N GLN A 107 8.95 5.63 -12.49
CA GLN A 107 8.79 7.08 -12.35
C GLN A 107 7.38 7.47 -11.89
N ARG A 108 6.34 6.93 -12.54
CA ARG A 108 4.94 7.18 -12.12
C ARG A 108 4.69 6.73 -10.69
N HIS A 109 5.28 5.61 -10.28
CA HIS A 109 5.23 5.13 -8.90
C HIS A 109 5.84 6.12 -7.92
N LEU A 110 6.95 6.76 -8.29
CA LEU A 110 7.63 7.75 -7.47
C LEU A 110 6.83 9.04 -7.35
N ASP A 111 6.32 9.55 -8.46
CA ASP A 111 5.47 10.75 -8.49
C ASP A 111 4.18 10.59 -7.67
N GLN A 112 3.54 9.43 -7.79
CA GLN A 112 2.37 9.11 -6.98
C GLN A 112 2.73 8.91 -5.52
N ALA A 113 3.89 8.30 -5.23
CA ALA A 113 4.36 8.14 -3.87
C ALA A 113 4.57 9.51 -3.22
N GLU A 114 5.31 10.41 -3.85
CA GLU A 114 5.63 11.72 -3.28
C GLU A 114 4.40 12.61 -3.08
N LYS A 115 3.46 12.65 -4.03
CA LYS A 115 2.29 13.54 -3.95
C LYS A 115 1.17 13.06 -3.03
N ARG A 116 0.95 11.74 -2.93
CA ARG A 116 -0.24 11.19 -2.24
C ARG A 116 0.06 10.57 -0.90
N TRP A 117 1.31 10.22 -0.62
CA TRP A 117 1.63 9.51 0.61
C TRP A 117 1.48 10.37 1.85
N SER A 118 1.73 11.67 1.79
CA SER A 118 1.50 12.58 2.93
C SER A 118 0.07 12.49 3.46
N ARG A 119 -0.93 12.37 2.58
CA ARG A 119 -2.34 12.24 2.97
C ARG A 119 -2.65 10.88 3.60
N ILE A 120 -2.10 9.80 3.04
CA ILE A 120 -2.26 8.44 3.58
C ILE A 120 -1.64 8.36 4.97
N VAL A 121 -0.46 8.92 5.10
CA VAL A 121 0.30 9.08 6.33
C VAL A 121 -0.52 9.81 7.39
N ILE A 122 -1.06 10.98 7.07
CA ILE A 122 -1.88 11.74 8.00
C ILE A 122 -3.11 10.94 8.43
N ALA A 123 -3.80 10.29 7.49
CA ALA A 123 -4.99 9.49 7.77
C ALA A 123 -4.69 8.26 8.66
N PHE A 124 -3.60 7.54 8.40
CA PHE A 124 -3.19 6.39 9.22
C PHE A 124 -2.67 6.81 10.59
N GLY A 125 -1.91 7.90 10.67
CA GLY A 125 -1.46 8.46 11.94
C GLY A 125 -2.64 8.85 12.82
N ALA A 126 -3.61 9.56 12.25
CA ALA A 126 -4.85 9.91 12.93
C ALA A 126 -5.64 8.66 13.38
N PHE A 127 -5.69 7.62 12.55
CA PHE A 127 -6.33 6.35 12.90
C PHE A 127 -5.67 5.67 14.11
N PHE A 128 -4.33 5.50 14.09
CA PHE A 128 -3.63 4.87 15.21
C PHE A 128 -3.73 5.71 16.49
N MET A 129 -3.71 7.03 16.37
CA MET A 129 -3.88 7.94 17.50
C MET A 129 -5.30 7.82 18.09
N LEU A 130 -6.34 7.83 17.24
CA LEU A 130 -7.73 7.64 17.66
C LEU A 130 -7.94 6.26 18.29
N LEU A 131 -7.42 5.21 17.66
CA LEU A 131 -7.52 3.84 18.16
C LEU A 131 -6.85 3.73 19.54
N SER A 132 -5.65 4.30 19.71
CA SER A 132 -4.94 4.31 21.00
C SER A 132 -5.72 5.08 22.08
N PHE A 133 -6.38 6.18 21.71
CA PHE A 133 -7.23 6.94 22.61
C PHE A 133 -8.44 6.13 23.07
N VAL A 134 -9.18 5.51 22.13
CA VAL A 134 -10.35 4.68 22.45
C VAL A 134 -9.96 3.51 23.34
N VAL A 135 -8.89 2.81 22.97
CA VAL A 135 -8.27 1.76 23.78
C VAL A 135 -7.97 2.22 25.21
N GLY A 136 -7.35 3.39 25.35
CA GLY A 136 -6.93 3.92 26.65
C GLY A 136 -8.07 4.26 27.59
N VAL A 137 -9.29 4.46 27.06
CA VAL A 137 -10.49 4.71 27.87
C VAL A 137 -11.03 3.43 28.51
N PHE A 138 -10.75 2.25 27.95
CA PHE A 138 -11.41 1.00 28.37
C PHE A 138 -10.54 0.03 29.19
N ASP A 139 -9.24 0.28 29.34
CA ASP A 139 -8.35 -0.67 29.99
C ASP A 139 -7.34 0.02 30.91
N ASP A 140 -7.62 0.08 32.20
CA ASP A 140 -6.77 0.73 33.20
C ASP A 140 -5.62 -0.14 33.70
N ASP A 141 -5.71 -1.47 33.55
CA ASP A 141 -4.81 -2.41 34.23
C ASP A 141 -3.50 -2.68 33.47
N ARG A 142 -3.40 -2.31 32.19
CA ARG A 142 -2.22 -2.61 31.35
C ARG A 142 -1.73 -1.38 30.57
N PRO A 143 -0.90 -0.51 31.13
CA PRO A 143 -0.48 0.72 30.44
C PRO A 143 0.51 0.49 29.27
N TRP A 144 1.22 -0.64 29.23
CA TRP A 144 2.33 -0.85 28.29
C TRP A 144 1.89 -1.08 26.83
N TRP A 145 0.73 -1.69 26.59
CA TRP A 145 0.24 -1.93 25.22
C TRP A 145 -0.26 -0.64 24.56
N ARG A 146 -0.68 0.36 25.36
CA ARG A 146 -1.02 1.72 24.90
C ARG A 146 0.17 2.40 24.20
N ALA A 147 1.40 2.08 24.58
CA ALA A 147 2.61 2.56 23.91
C ALA A 147 3.03 1.68 22.73
N LEU A 148 2.76 0.37 22.79
CA LEU A 148 3.14 -0.57 21.74
C LEU A 148 2.39 -0.33 20.43
N LEU A 149 1.09 -0.04 20.49
CA LEU A 149 0.26 0.23 19.31
C LEU A 149 0.75 1.43 18.47
N PRO A 150 0.95 2.63 19.05
CA PRO A 150 1.48 3.77 18.32
C PRO A 150 2.94 3.55 17.92
N LEU A 151 3.73 2.78 18.69
CA LEU A 151 5.11 2.44 18.31
C LEU A 151 5.15 1.56 17.06
N CYS A 152 4.32 0.51 17.00
CA CYS A 152 4.18 -0.33 15.81
C CYS A 152 3.65 0.47 14.62
N GLY A 153 2.64 1.32 14.84
CA GLY A 153 2.13 2.25 13.83
C GLY A 153 3.25 3.16 13.30
N ALA A 154 4.02 3.78 14.19
CA ALA A 154 5.14 4.65 13.86
C ALA A 154 6.29 3.93 13.14
N ALA A 155 6.54 2.66 13.47
CA ALA A 155 7.56 1.84 12.81
C ALA A 155 7.15 1.49 11.38
N VAL A 156 5.92 0.99 11.18
CA VAL A 156 5.37 0.74 9.84
C VAL A 156 5.34 2.03 9.03
N PHE A 157 4.93 3.12 9.65
CA PHE A 157 4.88 4.45 9.05
C PHE A 157 6.26 4.98 8.64
N SER A 158 7.26 4.89 9.51
CA SER A 158 8.64 5.30 9.20
C SER A 158 9.23 4.45 8.08
N TYR A 159 8.98 3.14 8.11
CA TYR A 159 9.40 2.24 7.03
C TYR A 159 8.78 2.65 5.70
N LEU A 160 7.47 2.84 5.69
CA LEU A 160 6.72 3.24 4.52
C LEU A 160 7.26 4.60 4.00
N LEU A 161 7.37 5.64 4.85
CA LEU A 161 7.77 6.98 4.42
C LEU A 161 9.21 7.10 3.94
N PHE A 162 10.15 6.49 4.65
CA PHE A 162 11.57 6.73 4.41
C PHE A 162 12.22 5.69 3.52
N PHE A 163 11.83 4.41 3.63
CA PHE A 163 12.52 3.34 2.90
C PHE A 163 11.97 3.12 1.50
N ARG A 164 10.65 3.19 1.28
CA ARG A 164 10.06 3.01 -0.06
C ARG A 164 10.56 4.02 -1.10
N PRO A 165 10.49 5.35 -0.89
CA PRO A 165 10.89 6.30 -1.93
C PRO A 165 12.40 6.24 -2.19
N ARG A 166 13.23 6.08 -1.15
CA ARG A 166 14.68 5.91 -1.32
C ARG A 166 15.03 4.68 -2.17
N ARG A 167 14.31 3.58 -1.96
CA ARG A 167 14.52 2.35 -2.70
C ARG A 167 14.07 2.46 -4.17
N LEU A 168 12.96 3.15 -4.42
CA LEU A 168 12.49 3.45 -5.78
C LEU A 168 13.50 4.34 -6.52
N ARG A 169 13.99 5.41 -5.88
CA ARG A 169 15.00 6.31 -6.48
C ARG A 169 16.27 5.55 -6.89
N ARG A 170 16.82 4.73 -5.99
CA ARG A 170 17.99 3.88 -6.30
C ARG A 170 17.75 2.94 -7.48
N ARG A 171 16.53 2.43 -7.62
CA ARG A 171 16.19 1.48 -8.69
C ARG A 171 16.00 2.17 -10.04
N ILE A 172 15.47 3.39 -10.07
CA ILE A 172 15.46 4.22 -11.28
C ILE A 172 16.90 4.49 -11.73
N THR A 173 17.79 4.90 -10.81
CA THR A 173 19.20 5.14 -11.16
C THR A 173 19.86 3.89 -11.75
N ALA A 174 19.61 2.70 -11.21
CA ALA A 174 20.14 1.45 -11.77
C ALA A 174 19.57 1.13 -13.16
N LEU A 175 18.28 1.38 -13.40
CA LEU A 175 17.63 1.14 -14.69
C LEU A 175 18.05 2.16 -15.77
N THR A 176 18.45 3.36 -15.38
CA THR A 176 18.89 4.44 -16.29
C THR A 176 20.41 4.47 -16.50
N ALA A 177 21.21 4.06 -15.50
CA ALA A 177 22.68 4.06 -15.60
C ALA A 177 23.24 2.93 -16.48
N GLU A 178 22.47 1.88 -16.73
CA GLU A 178 22.88 0.73 -17.56
C GLU A 178 22.59 0.95 -19.06
N GLN A 179 22.74 2.20 -19.50
CA GLN A 179 22.86 2.58 -20.90
C GLN A 179 24.35 2.89 -21.15
N PRO A 180 25.25 1.88 -21.18
CA PRO A 180 26.54 2.08 -21.81
C PRO A 180 26.25 2.37 -23.28
N GLU A 181 26.63 3.57 -23.72
CA GLU A 181 26.81 3.92 -25.11
C GLU A 181 27.60 2.79 -25.79
N ASN A 182 26.88 1.92 -26.48
CA ASN A 182 27.44 1.06 -27.51
C ASN A 182 27.45 1.84 -28.84
N GLU A 183 27.82 3.13 -28.76
CA GLU A 183 28.05 4.04 -29.88
C GLU A 183 29.49 4.54 -29.77
N SER A 184 30.40 3.90 -30.50
CA SER A 184 31.57 4.53 -31.16
C SER A 184 32.61 3.51 -31.68
N THR A 185 32.21 2.32 -32.11
CA THR A 185 33.06 1.49 -32.98
C THR A 185 32.27 0.85 -34.11
N SER A 186 32.04 1.63 -35.16
CA SER A 186 31.95 1.15 -36.55
C SER A 186 31.98 2.34 -37.49
#